data_AF-A0A927C5T4-F1
#
_entry.id   AF-A0A927C5T4-F1
#
_cell.length_a   1.000
_cell.length_b   1.000
_cell.length_c   1.000
_cell.angle_alpha   90.00
_cell.angle_beta   90.00
_cell.angle_gamma   90.00
#
_symmetry.space_group_name_H-M   'P 1'
#
loop_
_entity.id
_entity.type
_entity.pdbx_description
1 polymer ?
#
loop_
_entity_poly.entity_id
_entity_poly.type
_entity_poly.pdbx_seq_one_letter_code
_entity_poly.pdbx_strand_id
1 'polypeptide(L)'
;MAHSPRPIKLKAPKKRVSQFRVEQVFWPSAGALLGNVLLPGIGGLLAGGVIGGALTLNSKEKKVAKIPVFYSFHFANDVMRVQQIRNIGAIEGNSAVNANEWEQIKRNGKAAVQNWIDQNMKYKRCVIVLIGSETASRPWVKYEIERAWNQGKAIIGIHIHNIRCARNGTCRKGANPFDEFTFNDGRKLSSVVPCYDPDPSQAYRDIAANISDWIDHAIKNKRN
;
A
#
# COMPACT_ATOMS: atom_id res chain seq x y z
N MET A 1 -36.89 -8.28 6.86
CA MET A 1 -35.89 -8.98 7.70
C MET A 1 -34.54 -8.91 7.01
N ALA A 2 -33.68 -7.96 7.39
CA ALA A 2 -32.36 -7.80 6.78
C ALA A 2 -31.43 -8.88 7.34
N HIS A 3 -31.08 -9.86 6.50
CA HIS A 3 -30.08 -10.88 6.83
C HIS A 3 -28.73 -10.16 6.94
N SER A 4 -28.32 -9.78 8.15
CA SER A 4 -26.99 -9.20 8.36
C SER A 4 -25.95 -10.24 7.93
N PRO A 5 -25.05 -9.92 6.99
CA PRO A 5 -24.10 -10.90 6.49
C PRO A 5 -23.24 -11.41 7.64
N ARG A 6 -23.17 -12.75 7.79
CA ARG A 6 -22.30 -13.37 8.80
C ARG A 6 -20.86 -12.90 8.58
N PRO A 7 -20.17 -12.43 9.64
CA PRO A 7 -18.84 -11.88 9.50
C PRO A 7 -17.87 -12.96 9.03
N ILE A 8 -17.02 -12.61 8.06
CA ILE A 8 -16.07 -13.55 7.47
C ILE A 8 -14.92 -13.76 8.46
N LYS A 9 -14.68 -15.01 8.85
CA LYS A 9 -13.63 -15.35 9.83
C LYS A 9 -12.26 -15.39 9.16
N LEU A 10 -11.34 -14.55 9.63
CA LEU A 10 -9.94 -14.53 9.18
C LEU A 10 -9.01 -15.16 10.22
N LYS A 11 -7.88 -15.71 9.74
CA LYS A 11 -6.76 -16.11 10.61
C LYS A 11 -6.30 -14.93 11.45
N ALA A 12 -6.07 -15.19 12.74
CA ALA A 12 -5.62 -14.17 13.69
C ALA A 12 -4.32 -13.50 13.22
N PRO A 13 -4.14 -12.20 13.49
CA PRO A 13 -2.89 -11.52 13.16
C PRO A 13 -1.72 -12.16 13.92
N LYS A 14 -0.59 -12.33 13.26
CA LYS A 14 0.65 -12.78 13.89
C LYS A 14 1.07 -11.75 14.94
N LYS A 15 1.39 -12.21 16.15
CA LYS A 15 2.02 -11.36 17.17
C LYS A 15 3.34 -10.84 16.60
N ARG A 16 3.54 -9.52 16.62
CA ARG A 16 4.83 -8.91 16.27
C ARG A 16 5.83 -9.33 17.33
N VAL A 17 6.59 -10.39 17.08
CA VAL A 17 7.78 -10.69 17.86
C VAL A 17 8.80 -9.64 17.45
N SER A 18 9.02 -8.64 18.31
CA SER A 18 10.09 -7.65 18.11
C SER A 18 11.42 -8.35 18.33
N GLN A 19 11.92 -9.05 17.32
CA GLN A 19 13.28 -9.55 17.32
C GLN A 19 14.18 -8.34 17.06
N PHE A 20 14.58 -7.66 18.13
CA PHE A 20 15.68 -6.71 18.13
C PHE A 20 16.94 -7.51 17.79
N ARG A 21 17.22 -7.69 16.50
CA ARG A 21 18.51 -8.18 16.04
C ARG A 21 19.44 -6.97 15.97
N VAL A 22 20.11 -6.71 17.09
CA VAL A 22 21.31 -5.87 17.10
C VAL A 22 22.38 -6.68 16.36
N GLU A 23 22.51 -6.50 15.05
CA GLU A 23 23.76 -6.88 14.38
C GLU A 23 24.81 -5.87 14.80
N GLN A 24 25.52 -6.21 15.89
CA GLN A 24 26.85 -5.66 16.10
C GLN A 24 27.73 -6.19 14.96
N VAL A 25 28.10 -5.28 14.06
CA VAL A 25 29.14 -5.52 13.06
C VAL A 25 30.47 -5.60 13.82
N PHE A 26 30.78 -6.78 14.33
CA PHE A 26 32.09 -7.13 14.84
C PHE A 26 32.98 -7.37 13.61
N TRP A 27 33.85 -6.42 13.28
CA TRP A 27 34.91 -6.65 12.29
C TRP A 27 36.01 -7.49 12.94
N PRO A 28 36.25 -8.75 12.52
CA PRO A 28 37.43 -9.48 12.92
C PRO A 28 38.63 -8.94 12.13
N SER A 29 39.56 -8.38 12.89
CA SER A 29 40.93 -8.03 12.54
C SER A 29 41.59 -8.90 11.47
N ALA A 30 42.02 -8.27 10.37
CA ALA A 30 43.07 -8.77 9.48
C ALA A 30 43.92 -7.61 8.97
N GLY A 31 45.14 -7.49 9.52
CA GLY A 31 46.36 -7.17 8.80
C GLY A 31 46.50 -5.85 8.02
N ALA A 32 47.34 -4.97 8.58
CA ALA A 32 48.22 -4.01 7.90
C ALA A 32 47.59 -2.79 7.21
N LEU A 33 47.72 -1.64 7.88
CA LEU A 33 48.55 -0.53 7.37
C LEU A 33 49.00 0.34 8.55
N LEU A 34 50.29 0.25 8.85
CA LEU A 34 51.03 1.18 9.68
C LEU A 34 51.02 2.56 9.02
N GLY A 35 50.58 3.57 9.76
CA GLY A 35 50.67 4.97 9.40
C GLY A 35 50.31 5.85 10.60
N ASN A 36 51.27 6.05 11.49
CA ASN A 36 51.19 7.00 12.60
C ASN A 36 50.79 8.40 12.11
N VAL A 37 49.68 8.95 12.60
CA VAL A 37 49.63 10.36 13.03
C VAL A 37 48.87 10.41 14.36
N LEU A 38 49.67 10.42 15.42
CA LEU A 38 49.30 10.87 16.74
C LEU A 38 49.34 12.40 16.70
N LEU A 39 48.30 13.08 17.19
CA LEU A 39 48.46 14.27 18.03
C LEU A 39 47.14 14.55 18.77
N PRO A 40 47.13 14.43 20.10
CA PRO A 40 46.02 14.87 20.94
C PRO A 40 46.19 16.35 21.34
N GLY A 41 45.15 17.17 21.15
CA GLY A 41 45.02 18.48 21.81
C GLY A 41 44.83 19.70 20.89
N ILE A 42 43.70 20.40 21.10
CA ILE A 42 43.49 21.87 21.03
C ILE A 42 43.86 22.62 19.73
N GLY A 43 42.84 23.21 19.09
CA GLY A 43 42.91 24.58 18.55
C GLY A 43 42.62 24.78 17.06
N GLY A 44 41.64 25.65 16.76
CA GLY A 44 41.75 26.56 15.60
C GLY A 44 40.91 26.26 14.37
N LEU A 45 39.68 26.79 14.35
CA LEU A 45 39.17 27.70 13.32
C LEU A 45 39.85 27.67 11.94
N LEU A 46 39.19 27.11 10.92
CA LEU A 46 39.39 27.55 9.53
C LEU A 46 38.28 28.53 9.17
N ALA A 47 38.50 29.78 9.58
CA ALA A 47 37.85 30.94 9.02
C ALA A 47 38.48 31.23 7.65
N GLY A 48 37.72 31.00 6.59
CA GLY A 48 38.01 31.44 5.23
C GLY A 48 36.67 31.61 4.51
N GLY A 49 36.05 32.77 4.71
CA GLY A 49 34.71 33.06 4.21
C GLY A 49 34.66 33.49 2.75
N VAL A 50 33.52 33.21 2.10
CA VAL A 50 32.72 34.22 1.40
C VAL A 50 31.25 33.88 1.64
N ILE A 51 30.49 34.90 2.04
CA ILE A 51 29.06 34.93 2.28
C ILE A 51 28.32 34.78 0.95
N GLY A 52 27.38 33.84 0.85
CA GLY A 52 26.46 33.78 -0.29
C GLY A 52 25.68 32.47 -0.42
N GLY A 53 24.48 32.44 0.17
CA GLY A 53 23.41 31.57 -0.29
C GLY A 53 23.49 30.08 0.09
N ALA A 54 22.69 29.72 1.08
CA ALA A 54 22.02 28.42 1.24
C ALA A 54 22.88 27.14 1.18
N LEU A 55 22.89 26.43 2.31
CA LEU A 55 23.01 24.98 2.36
C LEU A 55 22.08 24.36 1.30
N THR A 56 22.60 24.07 0.11
CA THR A 56 21.92 23.20 -0.85
C THR A 56 22.01 21.79 -0.27
N LEU A 57 21.11 21.49 0.67
CA LEU A 57 20.79 20.13 1.04
C LEU A 57 20.34 19.46 -0.24
N ASN A 58 21.26 18.71 -0.83
CA ASN A 58 21.05 17.87 -1.98
C ASN A 58 19.91 16.92 -1.61
N SER A 59 18.69 17.30 -2.01
CA SER A 59 17.50 16.48 -1.88
C SER A 59 17.80 15.25 -2.72
N LYS A 60 18.22 14.17 -2.06
CA LYS A 60 18.28 12.85 -2.68
C LYS A 60 16.89 12.63 -3.26
N GLU A 61 16.76 12.76 -4.58
CA GLU A 61 15.68 12.10 -5.30
C GLU A 61 15.81 10.62 -4.94
N LYS A 62 14.99 10.22 -3.97
CA LYS A 62 14.81 8.86 -3.58
C LYS A 62 14.15 8.25 -4.81
N LYS A 63 14.94 7.65 -5.72
CA LYS A 63 14.43 6.69 -6.70
C LYS A 63 13.82 5.54 -5.89
N VAL A 64 12.59 5.73 -5.43
CA VAL A 64 11.83 4.70 -4.74
C VAL A 64 11.55 3.66 -5.80
N ALA A 65 12.17 2.49 -5.67
CA ALA A 65 11.88 1.36 -6.53
C ALA A 65 10.36 1.16 -6.54
N LYS A 66 9.75 1.15 -7.73
CA LYS A 66 8.29 1.07 -7.86
C LYS A 66 7.81 -0.21 -7.18
N ILE A 67 7.00 -0.06 -6.14
CA ILE A 67 6.50 -1.21 -5.39
C ILE A 67 5.41 -1.87 -6.25
N PRO A 68 5.49 -3.18 -6.55
CA PRO A 68 4.44 -3.84 -7.32
C PRO A 68 3.19 -3.98 -6.45
N VAL A 69 2.09 -3.34 -6.87
CA VAL A 69 0.81 -3.38 -6.14
C VAL A 69 -0.31 -4.02 -6.96
N PHE A 70 -1.28 -4.57 -6.24
CA PHE A 70 -2.54 -5.04 -6.81
C PHE A 70 -3.66 -4.07 -6.43
N TYR A 71 -4.46 -3.63 -7.41
CA TYR A 71 -5.63 -2.78 -7.15
C TYR A 71 -6.90 -3.63 -7.11
N SER A 72 -7.57 -3.63 -5.97
CA SER A 72 -8.89 -4.24 -5.76
C SER A 72 -9.96 -3.14 -5.79
N PHE A 73 -10.97 -3.28 -6.64
CA PHE A 73 -12.02 -2.26 -6.82
C PHE A 73 -13.26 -2.84 -7.50
N HIS A 74 -14.35 -2.06 -7.51
CA HIS A 74 -15.54 -2.44 -8.23
C HIS A 74 -15.43 -2.10 -9.72
N PHE A 75 -15.12 -3.09 -10.56
CA PHE A 75 -14.90 -2.92 -11.99
C PHE A 75 -16.02 -2.16 -12.73
N ALA A 76 -17.30 -2.44 -12.45
CA ALA A 76 -18.39 -1.85 -13.23
C ALA A 76 -18.59 -0.35 -12.95
N ASN A 77 -18.41 0.10 -11.71
CA ASN A 77 -18.70 1.49 -11.32
C ASN A 77 -17.45 2.38 -11.27
N ASP A 78 -16.30 1.81 -10.91
CA ASP A 78 -15.14 2.60 -10.52
C ASP A 78 -13.96 2.53 -11.49
N VAL A 79 -14.07 1.78 -12.59
CA VAL A 79 -12.98 1.62 -13.58
C VAL A 79 -12.41 2.96 -14.06
N MET A 80 -13.25 3.95 -14.36
CA MET A 80 -12.81 5.27 -14.84
C MET A 80 -12.12 6.11 -13.75
N ARG A 81 -12.51 5.95 -12.48
CA ARG A 81 -11.84 6.62 -11.34
C ARG A 81 -10.49 5.95 -11.06
N VAL A 82 -10.48 4.62 -11.07
CA VAL A 82 -9.28 3.81 -10.85
C VAL A 82 -8.23 4.05 -11.93
N GLN A 83 -8.63 4.26 -13.18
CA GLN A 83 -7.69 4.63 -14.26
C GLN A 83 -6.91 5.92 -13.94
N GLN A 84 -7.57 6.93 -13.38
CA GLN A 84 -6.88 8.16 -12.96
C GLN A 84 -5.84 7.89 -11.87
N ILE A 85 -6.20 7.06 -10.87
CA ILE A 85 -5.28 6.68 -9.78
C ILE A 85 -4.09 5.88 -10.31
N ARG A 86 -4.30 4.99 -11.27
CA ARG A 86 -3.22 4.23 -11.90
C ARG A 86 -2.25 5.13 -12.67
N ASN A 87 -2.76 6.21 -13.26
CA ASN A 87 -1.96 7.17 -14.02
C ASN A 87 -1.11 8.11 -13.15
N ILE A 88 -1.23 8.08 -11.82
CA ILE A 88 -0.40 8.87 -10.89
C ILE A 88 1.10 8.55 -11.05
N GLY A 89 1.47 7.42 -11.67
CA GLY A 89 2.85 7.14 -12.12
C GLY A 89 3.84 6.80 -11.00
N ALA A 90 3.44 6.96 -9.74
CA ALA A 90 4.25 6.64 -8.55
C ALA A 90 4.40 5.13 -8.30
N ILE A 91 3.60 4.27 -8.95
CA ILE A 91 3.51 2.84 -8.61
C ILE A 91 3.40 1.99 -9.88
N GLU A 92 4.04 0.82 -9.88
CA GLU A 92 3.87 -0.20 -10.91
C GLU A 92 2.58 -0.99 -10.62
N GLY A 93 1.46 -0.34 -10.94
CA GLY A 93 0.14 -0.94 -10.97
C GLY A 93 0.00 -1.94 -12.11
N ASN A 94 -0.71 -3.03 -11.87
CA ASN A 94 -0.96 -4.07 -12.87
C ASN A 94 -1.40 -3.53 -14.24
N SER A 95 -1.04 -4.23 -15.32
CA SER A 95 -1.57 -3.98 -16.67
C SER A 95 -3.10 -3.89 -16.61
N ALA A 96 -3.65 -2.84 -17.20
CA ALA A 96 -5.08 -2.61 -17.15
C ALA A 96 -5.81 -3.71 -17.92
N VAL A 97 -6.40 -4.67 -17.21
CA VAL A 97 -7.39 -5.57 -17.81
C VAL A 97 -8.55 -4.73 -18.29
N ASN A 98 -8.81 -4.80 -19.59
CA ASN A 98 -9.92 -4.09 -20.20
C ASN A 98 -11.25 -4.75 -19.77
N ALA A 99 -12.36 -4.03 -19.87
CA ALA A 99 -13.66 -4.54 -19.42
C ALA A 99 -14.05 -5.87 -20.13
N ASN A 100 -13.67 -6.03 -21.39
CA ASN A 100 -14.02 -7.18 -22.22
C ASN A 100 -13.30 -8.46 -21.74
N GLU A 101 -12.01 -8.36 -21.46
CA GLU A 101 -11.17 -9.44 -20.95
C GLU A 101 -11.65 -9.85 -19.55
N TRP A 102 -12.04 -8.88 -18.70
CA TRP A 102 -12.66 -9.19 -17.42
C TRP A 102 -13.99 -9.95 -17.57
N GLU A 103 -14.81 -9.60 -18.56
CA GLU A 103 -16.03 -10.34 -18.87
C GLU A 103 -15.76 -11.76 -19.36
N GLN A 104 -14.74 -11.96 -20.21
CA GLN A 104 -14.32 -13.29 -20.64
C GLN A 104 -13.86 -14.15 -19.46
N ILE A 105 -13.05 -13.60 -18.55
CA ILE A 105 -12.60 -14.30 -17.35
C ILE A 105 -13.80 -14.69 -16.47
N LYS A 106 -14.79 -13.80 -16.31
CA LYS A 106 -16.03 -14.10 -15.58
C LYS A 106 -16.84 -15.23 -16.25
N ARG A 107 -16.90 -15.27 -17.59
CA ARG A 107 -17.60 -16.32 -18.35
C ARG A 107 -16.96 -17.69 -18.18
N ASN A 108 -15.64 -17.73 -17.99
CA ASN A 108 -14.89 -18.97 -17.76
C ASN A 108 -15.12 -19.57 -16.36
N GLY A 109 -15.98 -18.94 -15.54
CA GLY A 109 -16.45 -19.47 -14.27
C GLY A 109 -15.63 -19.02 -13.06
N LYS A 110 -16.11 -19.41 -11.87
CA LYS A 110 -15.56 -18.95 -10.58
C LYS A 110 -14.09 -19.34 -10.39
N ALA A 111 -13.71 -20.55 -10.78
CA ALA A 111 -12.34 -21.04 -10.64
C ALA A 111 -11.35 -20.27 -11.54
N ALA A 112 -11.76 -19.90 -12.75
CA ALA A 112 -10.94 -19.10 -13.65
C ALA A 112 -10.66 -17.71 -13.07
N VAL A 113 -11.68 -17.05 -12.52
CA VAL A 113 -11.53 -15.75 -11.84
C VAL A 113 -10.58 -15.86 -10.64
N GLN A 114 -10.73 -16.89 -9.80
CA GLN A 114 -9.84 -17.11 -8.66
C GLN A 114 -8.38 -17.32 -9.08
N ASN A 115 -8.14 -18.18 -10.09
CA ASN A 115 -6.81 -18.42 -10.62
C ASN A 115 -6.19 -17.15 -11.23
N TRP A 116 -6.98 -16.37 -11.97
CA TRP A 116 -6.53 -15.10 -12.52
C TRP A 116 -6.15 -14.12 -11.39
N ILE A 117 -7.00 -13.98 -10.37
CA ILE A 117 -6.72 -13.14 -9.20
C ILE A 117 -5.41 -13.58 -8.51
N ASP A 118 -5.23 -14.88 -8.30
CA ASP A 118 -4.04 -15.44 -7.64
C ASP A 118 -2.75 -15.18 -8.42
N GLN A 119 -2.80 -15.37 -9.74
CA GLN A 119 -1.65 -15.10 -10.62
C GLN A 119 -1.28 -13.61 -10.58
N ASN A 120 -2.27 -12.72 -10.63
CA ASN A 120 -2.04 -11.27 -10.60
C ASN A 120 -1.56 -10.79 -9.23
N MET A 121 -1.92 -11.46 -8.14
CA MET A 121 -1.43 -11.14 -6.80
C MET A 121 -0.04 -11.72 -6.49
N LYS A 122 0.39 -12.81 -7.15
CA LYS A 122 1.59 -13.60 -6.79
C LYS A 122 2.83 -12.73 -6.53
N TYR A 123 3.19 -11.84 -7.46
CA TYR A 123 4.39 -11.01 -7.37
C TYR A 123 4.15 -9.61 -6.78
N LYS A 124 2.95 -9.34 -6.24
CA LYS A 124 2.61 -8.04 -5.66
C LYS A 124 2.91 -8.02 -4.15
N ARG A 125 3.48 -6.91 -3.67
CA ARG A 125 3.84 -6.72 -2.26
C ARG A 125 2.69 -6.14 -1.43
N CYS A 126 1.85 -5.33 -2.05
CA CYS A 126 0.73 -4.64 -1.41
C CYS A 126 -0.55 -4.76 -2.26
N VAL A 127 -1.69 -4.88 -1.58
CA VAL A 127 -3.03 -4.84 -2.15
C VAL A 127 -3.71 -3.55 -1.69
N ILE A 128 -4.13 -2.75 -2.66
CA ILE A 128 -4.80 -1.47 -2.46
C ILE A 128 -6.27 -1.66 -2.81
N VAL A 129 -7.13 -1.57 -1.81
CA VAL A 129 -8.59 -1.62 -1.98
C VAL A 129 -9.10 -0.20 -2.19
N LEU A 130 -9.55 0.10 -3.40
CA LEU A 130 -10.11 1.40 -3.76
C LEU A 130 -11.62 1.38 -3.52
N ILE A 131 -12.05 2.09 -2.48
CA ILE A 131 -13.39 2.01 -1.90
C ILE A 131 -14.28 3.09 -2.48
N GLY A 132 -15.13 2.69 -3.43
CA GLY A 132 -16.28 3.44 -3.92
C GLY A 132 -17.55 3.09 -3.16
N SER A 133 -18.70 3.60 -3.63
CA SER A 133 -20.00 3.48 -2.95
C SER A 133 -20.45 2.02 -2.72
N GLU A 134 -20.13 1.13 -3.65
CA GLU A 134 -20.60 -0.27 -3.65
C GLU A 134 -19.47 -1.29 -3.53
N THR A 135 -18.23 -0.85 -3.26
CA THR A 135 -17.08 -1.76 -3.29
C THR A 135 -17.15 -2.82 -2.19
N ALA A 136 -17.62 -2.47 -0.99
CA ALA A 136 -17.69 -3.38 0.14
C ALA A 136 -18.63 -4.58 -0.08
N SER A 137 -19.73 -4.40 -0.81
CA SER A 137 -20.70 -5.47 -1.03
C SER A 137 -20.25 -6.51 -2.07
N ARG A 138 -19.13 -6.29 -2.78
CA ARG A 138 -18.73 -7.14 -3.92
C ARG A 138 -18.01 -8.41 -3.48
N PRO A 139 -18.44 -9.60 -3.97
CA PRO A 139 -17.88 -10.88 -3.52
C PRO A 139 -16.42 -11.06 -3.92
N TRP A 140 -16.01 -10.55 -5.09
CA TRP A 140 -14.63 -10.64 -5.55
C TRP A 140 -13.68 -9.76 -4.73
N VAL A 141 -14.11 -8.57 -4.33
CA VAL A 141 -13.34 -7.71 -3.42
C VAL A 141 -13.11 -8.40 -2.08
N LYS A 142 -14.15 -9.05 -1.55
CA LYS A 142 -14.03 -9.81 -0.29
C LYS A 142 -13.04 -10.96 -0.42
N TYR A 143 -13.10 -11.71 -1.53
CA TYR A 143 -12.17 -12.78 -1.83
C TYR A 143 -10.72 -12.27 -1.96
N GLU A 144 -10.51 -11.14 -2.64
CA GLU A 144 -9.19 -10.52 -2.79
C GLU A 144 -8.58 -10.12 -1.44
N ILE A 145 -9.38 -9.51 -0.55
CA ILE A 145 -8.96 -9.13 0.81
C ILE A 145 -8.59 -10.37 1.63
N GLU A 146 -9.45 -11.39 1.65
CA GLU A 146 -9.21 -12.65 2.36
C GLU A 146 -7.93 -13.34 1.86
N ARG A 147 -7.77 -13.43 0.54
CA ARG A 147 -6.62 -14.06 -0.09
C ARG A 147 -5.33 -13.30 0.19
N ALA A 148 -5.36 -11.97 0.07
CA ALA A 148 -4.23 -11.10 0.39
C ALA A 148 -3.79 -11.24 1.85
N TRP A 149 -4.76 -11.29 2.77
CA TRP A 149 -4.51 -11.47 4.19
C TRP A 149 -3.82 -12.81 4.45
N ASN A 150 -4.39 -13.89 3.91
CA ASN A 150 -3.87 -15.25 4.06
C ASN A 150 -2.48 -15.46 3.42
N GLN A 151 -2.15 -14.69 2.37
CA GLN A 151 -0.85 -14.70 1.72
C GLN A 151 0.19 -13.78 2.41
N GLY A 152 -0.17 -13.11 3.51
CA GLY A 152 0.77 -12.23 4.23
C GLY A 152 1.15 -10.96 3.45
N LYS A 153 0.29 -10.52 2.51
CA LYS A 153 0.51 -9.29 1.73
C LYS A 153 0.06 -8.07 2.55
N ALA A 154 0.71 -6.92 2.34
CA ALA A 154 0.24 -5.69 2.94
C ALA A 154 -1.11 -5.29 2.30
N ILE A 155 -2.05 -4.79 3.09
CA ILE A 155 -3.36 -4.34 2.61
C ILE A 155 -3.55 -2.90 3.05
N ILE A 156 -4.08 -2.06 2.17
CA ILE A 156 -4.56 -0.70 2.49
C ILE A 156 -5.92 -0.46 1.85
N GLY A 157 -6.75 0.35 2.49
CA GLY A 157 -7.96 0.91 1.88
C GLY A 157 -7.78 2.38 1.55
N ILE A 158 -8.31 2.82 0.42
CA ILE A 158 -8.36 4.24 0.05
C ILE A 158 -9.76 4.53 -0.47
N HIS A 159 -10.45 5.49 0.16
CA HIS A 159 -11.73 5.96 -0.35
C HIS A 159 -11.55 6.79 -1.62
N ILE A 160 -12.31 6.45 -2.67
CA ILE A 160 -12.20 7.10 -4.00
C ILE A 160 -13.48 7.84 -4.40
N HIS A 161 -14.39 8.03 -3.45
CA HIS A 161 -15.71 8.60 -3.69
C HIS A 161 -15.67 10.07 -4.16
N ASN A 162 -14.66 10.81 -3.75
CA ASN A 162 -14.42 12.20 -4.15
C ASN A 162 -13.64 12.34 -5.46
N ILE A 163 -13.21 11.23 -6.09
CA ILE A 163 -12.60 11.27 -7.41
C ILE A 163 -13.67 11.43 -8.47
N ARG A 164 -13.55 12.50 -9.26
CA ARG A 164 -14.48 12.79 -10.34
C ARG A 164 -14.33 11.76 -11.46
N CYS A 165 -15.38 10.99 -11.71
CA CYS A 165 -15.53 10.20 -12.91
C CYS A 165 -16.00 11.10 -14.06
N ALA A 166 -15.39 11.00 -15.24
CA ALA A 166 -15.79 11.78 -16.41
C ALA A 166 -17.27 11.55 -16.80
N ARG A 167 -17.78 10.33 -16.58
CA ARG A 167 -19.16 9.93 -16.91
C ARG A 167 -20.17 10.25 -15.80
N ASN A 168 -19.79 10.01 -14.55
CA ASN A 168 -20.74 9.93 -13.42
C ASN A 168 -20.44 10.93 -12.28
N GLY A 169 -19.46 11.83 -12.43
CA GLY A 169 -19.08 12.77 -11.37
C GLY A 169 -18.48 12.07 -10.14
N THR A 170 -18.68 12.66 -8.95
CA THR A 170 -18.32 12.03 -7.66
C THR A 170 -19.41 11.05 -7.21
N CYS A 171 -19.12 10.21 -6.24
CA CYS A 171 -20.10 9.29 -5.66
C CYS A 171 -20.18 9.41 -4.13
N ARG A 172 -21.19 8.78 -3.53
CA ARG A 172 -21.32 8.73 -2.06
C ARG A 172 -20.21 7.85 -1.47
N LYS A 173 -19.74 8.21 -0.28
CA LYS A 173 -18.79 7.40 0.48
C LYS A 173 -19.36 6.01 0.75
N GLY A 174 -18.65 4.97 0.32
CA GLY A 174 -19.01 3.59 0.60
C GLY A 174 -18.59 3.13 1.98
N ALA A 175 -19.19 2.03 2.44
CA ALA A 175 -18.79 1.37 3.68
C ALA A 175 -17.34 0.83 3.57
N ASN A 176 -16.66 0.73 4.71
CA ASN A 176 -15.33 0.13 4.75
C ASN A 176 -15.44 -1.40 4.62
N PRO A 177 -14.87 -2.02 3.56
CA PRO A 177 -14.92 -3.46 3.37
C PRO A 177 -14.24 -4.24 4.50
N PHE A 178 -13.29 -3.63 5.22
CA PHE A 178 -12.59 -4.29 6.34
C PHE A 178 -13.45 -4.46 7.60
N ASP A 179 -14.58 -3.77 7.70
CA ASP A 179 -15.50 -3.93 8.83
C ASP A 179 -16.30 -5.24 8.77
N GLU A 180 -16.38 -5.87 7.60
CA GLU A 180 -17.10 -7.13 7.37
C GLU A 180 -16.28 -8.37 7.79
N PHE A 181 -15.00 -8.19 8.05
CA PHE A 181 -14.08 -9.26 8.44
C PHE A 181 -13.81 -9.22 9.94
N THR A 182 -13.98 -10.36 10.60
CA THR A 182 -13.66 -10.54 12.02
C THR A 182 -12.64 -11.63 12.20
N PHE A 183 -11.65 -11.39 13.06
CA PHE A 183 -10.76 -12.42 13.52
C PHE A 183 -11.47 -13.37 14.50
N ASN A 184 -10.89 -14.55 14.70
CA ASN A 184 -11.36 -15.49 15.72
C ASN A 184 -11.38 -14.89 17.13
N ASP A 185 -10.53 -13.89 17.39
CA ASP A 185 -10.46 -13.14 18.65
C ASP A 185 -11.56 -12.06 18.79
N GLY A 186 -12.50 -11.96 17.83
CA GLY A 186 -13.58 -10.95 17.83
C GLY A 186 -13.18 -9.56 17.33
N ARG A 187 -11.89 -9.28 17.14
CA ARG A 187 -11.40 -8.02 16.54
C ARG A 187 -11.78 -7.91 15.06
N LYS A 188 -12.09 -6.71 14.57
CA LYS A 188 -12.32 -6.45 13.15
C LYS A 188 -11.01 -6.25 12.38
N LEU A 189 -11.01 -6.57 11.09
CA LEU A 189 -9.86 -6.32 10.21
C LEU A 189 -9.54 -4.81 10.10
N SER A 190 -10.57 -3.95 10.16
CA SER A 190 -10.43 -2.49 10.18
C SER A 190 -9.59 -1.95 11.34
N SER A 191 -9.44 -2.70 12.44
CA SER A 191 -8.55 -2.33 13.55
C SER A 191 -7.06 -2.54 13.26
N VAL A 192 -6.73 -3.24 12.17
CA VAL A 192 -5.37 -3.62 11.82
C VAL A 192 -4.95 -3.05 10.48
N VAL A 193 -5.86 -3.01 9.51
CA VAL A 193 -5.61 -2.52 8.16
C VAL A 193 -5.93 -1.02 8.10
N PRO A 194 -4.97 -0.16 7.68
CA PRO A 194 -5.23 1.26 7.54
C PRO A 194 -6.19 1.52 6.38
N CYS A 195 -7.13 2.42 6.60
CA CYS A 195 -8.09 2.89 5.60
C CYS A 195 -8.02 4.42 5.55
N TYR A 196 -7.61 4.97 4.42
CA TYR A 196 -7.41 6.39 4.22
C TYR A 196 -8.62 7.02 3.55
N ASP A 197 -8.99 8.21 4.01
CA ASP A 197 -10.04 9.02 3.42
C ASP A 197 -9.45 10.36 2.95
N PRO A 198 -9.18 10.50 1.63
CA PRO A 198 -8.52 11.67 1.09
C PRO A 198 -9.37 12.94 1.19
N ASP A 199 -8.69 14.11 1.19
CA ASP A 199 -9.35 15.42 1.25
C ASP A 199 -10.43 15.56 0.15
N PRO A 200 -11.69 15.92 0.50
CA PRO A 200 -12.77 16.01 -0.48
C PRO A 200 -12.55 17.00 -1.62
N SER A 201 -11.82 18.09 -1.37
CA SER A 201 -11.55 19.15 -2.35
C SER A 201 -10.41 18.81 -3.32
N GLN A 202 -9.44 18.00 -2.86
CA GLN A 202 -8.22 17.69 -3.61
C GLN A 202 -7.85 16.21 -3.60
N ALA A 203 -8.84 15.31 -3.54
CA ALA A 203 -8.64 13.87 -3.36
C ALA A 203 -7.58 13.24 -4.28
N TYR A 204 -7.56 13.63 -5.57
CA TYR A 204 -6.55 13.12 -6.50
C TYR A 204 -5.11 13.52 -6.09
N ARG A 205 -4.91 14.78 -5.74
CA ARG A 205 -3.59 15.31 -5.34
C ARG A 205 -3.13 14.73 -4.01
N ASP A 206 -4.07 14.59 -3.07
CA ASP A 206 -3.79 14.01 -1.76
C ASP A 206 -3.36 12.54 -1.88
N ILE A 207 -4.09 11.74 -2.68
CA ILE A 207 -3.67 10.36 -3.01
C ILE A 207 -2.31 10.39 -3.69
N ALA A 208 -2.10 11.25 -4.70
CA ALA A 208 -0.85 11.28 -5.45
C ALA A 208 0.37 11.61 -4.57
N ALA A 209 0.21 12.52 -3.61
CA ALA A 209 1.26 12.91 -2.69
C ALA A 209 1.57 11.82 -1.65
N ASN A 210 0.56 11.11 -1.16
CA ASN A 210 0.69 10.27 0.04
C ASN A 210 0.67 8.76 -0.22
N ILE A 211 0.25 8.29 -1.41
CA ILE A 211 0.03 6.85 -1.67
C ILE A 211 1.29 6.00 -1.47
N SER A 212 2.47 6.53 -1.83
CA SER A 212 3.75 5.84 -1.64
C SER A 212 4.06 5.62 -0.15
N ASP A 213 3.84 6.65 0.67
CA ASP A 213 4.07 6.59 2.12
C ASP A 213 3.06 5.68 2.82
N TRP A 214 1.80 5.69 2.37
CA TRP A 214 0.77 4.79 2.87
C TRP A 214 1.10 3.32 2.60
N ILE A 215 1.64 3.01 1.42
CA ILE A 215 2.11 1.66 1.07
C ILE A 215 3.31 1.26 1.93
N ASP A 216 4.30 2.13 2.06
CA ASP A 216 5.49 1.88 2.89
C ASP A 216 5.12 1.64 4.35
N HIS A 217 4.21 2.46 4.88
CA HIS A 217 3.67 2.30 6.23
C HIS A 217 2.97 0.94 6.39
N ALA A 218 2.14 0.54 5.43
CA ALA A 218 1.44 -0.73 5.49
C ALA A 218 2.39 -1.93 5.38
N ILE A 219 3.41 -1.87 4.53
CA ILE A 219 4.42 -2.94 4.40
C ILE A 219 5.21 -3.10 5.70
N LYS A 220 5.60 -1.99 6.33
CA LYS A 220 6.34 -1.99 7.61
C LYS A 220 5.47 -2.46 8.79
N ASN A 221 4.17 -2.13 8.76
CA ASN A 221 3.27 -2.36 9.90
C ASN A 221 2.28 -3.52 9.76
N LYS A 222 2.34 -4.29 8.67
CA LYS A 222 1.46 -5.45 8.47
C LYS A 222 1.55 -6.44 9.65
N ARG A 223 0.41 -7.06 9.99
CA ARG A 223 0.29 -8.00 11.12
C ARG A 223 -0.12 -9.42 10.69
N ASN A 224 0.03 -9.77 9.41
CA ASN A 224 -0.31 -11.08 8.84
C ASN A 224 0.93 -11.91 8.45
#